data_AF-A0A7V9SZE3-F1
#
_entry.id   AF-A0A7V9SZE3-F1
#
_cell.length_a   1.000
_cell.length_b   1.000
_cell.length_c   1.000
_cell.angle_alpha   90.00
_cell.angle_beta   90.00
_cell.angle_gamma   90.00
#
_symmetry.space_group_name_H-M   'P 1'
#
loop_
_entity.id
_entity.type
_entity.pdbx_description
1 polymer ?
#
loop_
_entity_poly.entity_id
_entity_poly.type
_entity_poly.pdbx_seq_one_letter_code
_entity_poly.pdbx_strand_id
1 'polypeptide(L)' 'MATLTVLEVVMVVAVGGMLAAAIGRLRRGEIRVYRCVACRRPTSRGYPRCKHCGVEQPDAI' A
#
# COMPACT_ATOMS: atom_id res chain seq x y z
N MET A 1 -28.73 -24.11 9.89
CA MET A 1 -28.98 -22.70 9.49
C MET A 1 -28.24 -21.68 10.38
N ALA A 2 -28.10 -21.89 11.69
CA ALA A 2 -27.42 -20.94 12.60
C ALA A 2 -25.88 -20.80 12.45
N THR A 3 -25.19 -21.78 11.85
CA THR A 3 -23.73 -21.74 11.68
C THR A 3 -23.26 -20.86 10.51
N LEU A 4 -24.08 -20.74 9.46
CA LEU A 4 -23.80 -19.88 8.30
C LEU A 4 -23.84 -18.39 8.67
N THR A 5 -24.77 -17.99 9.55
CA THR A 5 -24.90 -16.59 10.00
C THR A 5 -23.73 -16.15 10.88
N VAL A 6 -23.22 -17.04 11.74
CA VAL A 6 -22.05 -16.71 12.58
C VAL A 6 -20.80 -16.51 11.71
N LEU A 7 -20.59 -17.38 10.72
CA LEU A 7 -19.47 -17.25 9.79
C LEU A 7 -19.52 -15.94 9.01
N GLU A 8 -20.71 -15.57 8.54
CA GLU A 8 -20.93 -14.33 7.79
C GLU A 8 -20.64 -13.09 8.64
N VAL A 9 -21.12 -13.05 9.88
CA VAL A 9 -20.83 -11.94 10.81
C VAL A 9 -19.33 -11.84 11.07
N VAL A 10 -18.65 -12.97 11.31
CA VAL A 10 -17.19 -12.97 11.54
C VAL A 10 -16.44 -12.47 10.30
N MET A 11 -16.85 -12.88 9.10
CA MET A 11 -16.25 -12.37 7.86
C MET A 11 -16.44 -10.85 7.73
N VAL A 12 -17.64 -10.33 7.96
CA VAL A 12 -17.92 -8.89 7.85
C VAL A 12 -17.07 -8.09 8.83
N VAL A 13 -16.96 -8.55 10.08
CA VAL A 13 -16.11 -7.91 11.10
C VAL A 13 -14.64 -7.96 10.69
N ALA A 14 -14.15 -9.10 10.21
CA ALA A 14 -12.76 -9.25 9.77
C ALA A 14 -12.42 -8.34 8.59
N VAL A 15 -13.25 -8.34 7.55
CA VAL A 15 -13.07 -7.50 6.35
C VAL A 15 -13.19 -6.02 6.71
N GLY A 16 -14.19 -5.65 7.52
CA GLY A 16 -14.37 -4.29 8.01
C GLY A 16 -13.18 -3.78 8.81
N GLY A 17 -12.64 -4.62 9.71
CA GLY A 17 -11.44 -4.31 10.50
C GLY A 17 -10.20 -4.11 9.62
N MET A 18 -9.99 -4.96 8.62
CA MET A 18 -8.90 -4.81 7.65
C MET A 18 -9.01 -3.51 6.85
N LEU A 19 -10.23 -3.17 6.40
CA LEU A 19 -10.49 -1.93 5.66
C LEU A 19 -10.22 -0.70 6.53
N ALA A 20 -10.75 -0.69 7.76
CA ALA A 20 -10.54 0.39 8.72
C ALA A 20 -9.04 0.58 9.06
N ALA A 21 -8.31 -0.51 9.23
CA ALA A 21 -6.86 -0.47 9.45
C ALA A 21 -6.11 0.11 8.23
N ALA A 22 -6.46 -0.31 7.02
CA ALA A 22 -5.86 0.21 5.79
C ALA A 22 -6.13 1.72 5.62
N ILE A 23 -7.36 2.17 5.85
CA ILE A 23 -7.74 3.58 5.84
C ILE A 23 -7.00 4.36 6.93
N GLY A 24 -6.84 3.78 8.12
CA GLY A 24 -6.06 4.38 9.20
C GLY A 24 -4.60 4.63 8.80
N ARG A 25 -3.93 3.66 8.16
CA ARG A 25 -2.55 3.83 7.65
C ARG A 25 -2.45 4.90 6.57
N LEU A 26 -3.45 4.96 5.67
CA LEU A 26 -3.55 6.01 4.66
C LEU A 26 -3.69 7.39 5.30
N ARG A 27 -4.59 7.56 6.27
CA ARG A 27 -4.83 8.82 6.98
C ARG A 27 -3.62 9.29 7.77
N ARG A 28 -2.84 8.37 8.34
CA ARG A 28 -1.57 8.70 9.03
C ARG A 28 -0.42 9.01 8.08
N GLY A 29 -0.62 8.90 6.76
CA GLY A 29 0.43 9.18 5.77
C GLY A 29 1.58 8.17 5.80
N GLU A 30 1.36 6.95 6.32
CA GLU A 30 2.40 5.92 6.39
C GLU A 30 2.80 5.40 5.00
N ILE A 31 1.95 5.60 3.99
CA ILE A 31 2.25 5.26 2.60
C ILE A 31 3.17 6.33 2.01
N ARG A 32 4.49 6.11 2.13
CA ARG A 32 5.49 6.96 1.52
C ARG A 32 5.56 6.68 0.02
N VAL A 33 5.14 7.65 -0.79
CA VAL A 33 5.33 7.62 -2.24
C VAL A 33 6.80 7.86 -2.53
N TYR A 34 7.52 6.83 -2.94
CA TYR A 34 8.89 6.96 -3.40
C TYR A 34 8.92 7.72 -4.74
N ARG A 35 9.79 8.72 -4.84
CA ARG A 35 9.91 9.59 -6.01
C ARG A 35 11.33 9.56 -6.52
N CYS A 36 11.48 9.61 -7.84
CA CYS A 36 12.78 9.67 -8.48
C CYS A 36 13.56 10.93 -8.04
N VAL A 37 14.82 10.77 -7.66
CA VAL A 37 15.71 11.88 -7.24
C VAL A 37 15.91 12.94 -8.32
N ALA A 38 15.80 12.57 -9.60
CA ALA A 38 15.98 13.50 -10.73
C ALA A 38 14.65 14.10 -11.22
N CYS A 39 13.71 13.25 -11.67
CA CYS A 39 12.49 13.74 -12.33
C CYS A 39 11.30 13.97 -11.38
N ARG A 40 11.44 13.63 -10.09
CA ARG A 40 10.41 13.72 -9.04
C ARG A 40 9.09 12.99 -9.32
N ARG A 41 9.03 12.18 -10.39
CA ARG A 41 7.87 11.31 -10.68
C ARG A 41 7.80 10.16 -9.67
N PRO A 42 6.58 9.67 -9.35
CA PRO A 42 6.42 8.47 -8.54
C PRO A 42 7.14 7.28 -9.19
N THR A 43 7.96 6.58 -8.42
CA THR A 43 8.64 5.37 -8.89
C THR A 43 8.60 4.30 -7.78
N SER A 44 8.66 3.03 -8.15
CA SER A 44 8.80 1.96 -7.16
C SER A 44 10.21 1.96 -6.59
N ARG A 45 10.34 1.65 -5.29
CA ARG A 45 11.63 1.46 -4.62
C ARG A 45 12.38 0.23 -5.11
N GLY A 46 11.69 -0.76 -5.68
CA GLY A 46 12.31 -1.99 -6.20
C GLY A 46 12.94 -1.85 -7.58
N TYR A 47 13.04 -0.64 -8.15
CA TYR A 47 13.69 -0.44 -9.44
C TYR A 47 15.03 0.30 -9.25
N PRO A 48 16.17 -0.33 -9.64
CA PRO A 48 17.48 0.33 -9.56
C PRO A 48 17.59 1.52 -10.52
N ARG A 49 16.78 1.57 -11.58
CA ARG A 49 16.68 2.71 -12.50
C ARG A 49 15.26 3.21 -12.64
N CYS A 50 15.09 4.52 -12.69
CA CYS A 50 13.78 5.13 -12.92
C CYS A 50 13.26 4.79 -14.33
N LYS A 51 12.08 4.19 -14.45
CA LYS A 51 11.45 3.86 -15.74
C LYS A 51 11.11 5.08 -16.61
N HIS A 52 11.05 6.28 -16.03
CA HIS A 52 10.70 7.49 -16.78
C HIS A 52 11.91 8.23 -17.34
N CYS A 53 12.99 8.38 -16.57
CA CYS A 53 14.15 9.18 -16.96
C CYS A 53 15.47 8.38 -17.00
N GLY A 54 15.44 7.09 -16.68
CA GLY A 54 16.59 6.19 -16.76
C GLY A 54 17.64 6.36 -15.66
N VAL A 55 17.52 7.36 -14.79
CA VAL A 55 18.53 7.65 -13.75
C VAL A 55 18.56 6.54 -12.68
N GLU A 56 19.76 6.16 -12.27
CA GLU A 56 20.03 5.23 -11.18
C GLU A 56 19.41 5.78 -9.87
N GLN A 57 18.71 4.93 -9.10
CA GLN A 57 18.09 5.28 -7.83
C GLN A 57 18.97 4.81 -6.68
N PRO A 58 19.45 5.72 -5.80
CA PRO A 58 20.39 5.36 -4.73
C PRO A 58 19.78 4.47 -3.64
N ASP A 59 18.46 4.55 -3.42
CA ASP A 59 17.76 3.83 -2.34
C ASP A 59 17.00 2.59 -2.81
N ALA A 60 17.37 2.06 -3.99
CA ALA A 60 16.79 0.83 -4.50
C ALA A 60 17.17 -0.36 -3.61
N ILE A 61 16.16 -1.14 -3.22
CA ILE A 61 16.31 -2.38 -2.43
C ILE A 61 16.50 -3.58 -3.35
#